data_AF-A0A1F8NPJ9-F1
#
_entry.id   AF-A0A1F8NPJ9-F1
#
_cell.length_a   1.000
_cell.length_b   1.000
_cell.length_c   1.000
_cell.angle_alpha   90.00
_cell.angle_beta   90.00
_cell.angle_gamma   90.00
#
_symmetry.space_group_name_H-M   'P 1'
#
loop_
_entity.id
_entity.type
_entity.pdbx_description
1 polymer ?
#
loop_
_entity_poly.entity_id
_entity_poly.type
_entity_poly.pdbx_seq_one_letter_code
_entity_poly.pdbx_strand_id
1 'polypeptide(L)'
;MPGAGQIALVTRLPALLMTPPAGAKRAERWMAEGRLAAASDLVRALAQSEGIGPIYLLAAEAEDRRHLQGLGAIAWDGPDGPFHFGRALAAFAESTGAEALAYFGGASAPLLAPALADEACDRLRRGRGPLAVVNNLHSTDWIFLNSASALAGIAHLLPTDNPLGWVLSHEAGFGVESLPASAATRADVDTPADLLLLTRHPDLGPAVRQFLAGAPGHLTHHVESLLEVVATPASTLAVIGRSSSHLWQLLERRAQIWVRLFVEERGMLASGRMTRHEVRSLLGEALDTWGPREFVRRLSEMSDAVVWDTRVWMATHGDWPSAADRFAADLGWAEEVDEPGLRALTEAILQAPIPILTGGHGVVSGSALALLEALPESGSPTT
;
A
#
# COMPACT_ATOMS: atom_id res chain seq x y z
N MET A 1 13.90 27.76 -46.46
CA MET A 1 12.70 27.51 -45.64
C MET A 1 12.92 26.22 -44.85
N PRO A 2 13.47 26.26 -43.64
CA PRO A 2 13.47 25.10 -42.77
C PRO A 2 12.08 24.95 -42.14
N GLY A 3 11.53 23.74 -42.21
CA GLY A 3 10.21 23.41 -41.67
C GLY A 3 10.19 23.63 -40.16
N ALA A 4 9.26 24.48 -39.71
CA ALA A 4 8.91 24.58 -38.31
C ALA A 4 8.30 23.25 -37.88
N GLY A 5 9.06 22.44 -37.16
CA GLY A 5 8.51 21.33 -36.38
C GLY A 5 7.57 21.92 -35.35
N GLN A 6 6.26 21.75 -35.57
CA GLN A 6 5.29 21.84 -34.48
C GLN A 6 5.64 20.73 -33.51
N ILE A 7 6.31 21.09 -32.42
CA ILE A 7 6.34 20.27 -31.21
C ILE A 7 4.87 20.19 -30.80
N ALA A 8 4.21 19.07 -31.08
CA ALA A 8 2.88 18.81 -30.54
C ALA A 8 3.02 18.94 -29.02
N LEU A 9 2.33 19.92 -28.44
CA LEU A 9 2.24 20.07 -26.99
C LEU A 9 1.63 18.76 -26.47
N VAL A 10 2.46 17.92 -25.85
CA VAL A 10 1.98 16.72 -25.16
C VAL A 10 1.06 17.22 -24.06
N THR A 11 -0.25 16.98 -24.20
CA THR A 11 -1.22 17.35 -23.19
C THR A 11 -0.93 16.52 -21.95
N ARG A 12 -0.50 17.19 -20.88
CA ARG A 12 -0.25 16.56 -19.58
C ARG A 12 -1.57 16.23 -18.90
N LEU A 13 -1.60 15.12 -18.18
CA LEU A 13 -2.76 14.62 -17.47
C LEU A 13 -2.81 15.31 -16.09
N PRO A 14 -3.91 15.98 -15.72
CA PRO A 14 -4.10 16.41 -14.35
C PRO A 14 -4.15 15.19 -13.43
N ALA A 15 -3.45 15.27 -12.30
CA ALA A 15 -3.46 14.22 -11.29
C ALA A 15 -4.19 14.71 -10.04
N LEU A 16 -5.06 13.89 -9.46
CA LEU A 16 -5.66 14.14 -8.15
C LEU A 16 -5.02 13.24 -7.11
N LEU A 17 -4.47 13.85 -6.06
CA LEU A 17 -3.99 13.19 -4.85
C LEU A 17 -5.02 13.37 -3.73
N MET A 18 -5.37 12.29 -3.02
CA MET A 18 -6.24 12.37 -1.83
C MET A 18 -5.53 11.89 -0.57
N THR A 19 -5.49 12.68 0.51
CA THR A 19 -4.94 12.23 1.80
C THR A 19 -6.03 11.98 2.84
N PRO A 20 -5.97 10.88 3.60
CA PRO A 20 -6.97 10.55 4.62
C PRO A 20 -6.77 11.37 5.90
N PRO A 21 -7.74 11.36 6.84
CA PRO A 21 -7.57 11.95 8.17
C PRO A 21 -6.44 11.30 8.98
N ALA A 22 -5.82 12.06 9.89
CA ALA A 22 -4.65 11.60 10.66
C ALA A 22 -4.99 10.68 11.85
N GLY A 23 -6.23 10.70 12.34
CA GLY A 23 -6.62 10.04 13.59
C GLY A 23 -6.13 10.79 14.84
N ALA A 24 -6.54 10.32 16.02
CA ALA A 24 -6.36 11.05 17.27
C ALA A 24 -5.35 10.40 18.23
N LYS A 25 -5.05 9.11 18.05
CA LYS A 25 -4.12 8.37 18.90
C LYS A 25 -2.70 8.47 18.35
N ARG A 26 -1.70 8.19 19.20
CA ARG A 26 -0.28 8.35 18.83
C ARG A 26 0.10 7.45 17.66
N ALA A 27 -0.34 6.18 17.65
CA ALA A 27 -0.07 5.26 16.55
C ALA A 27 -0.71 5.70 15.22
N GLU A 28 -1.92 6.29 15.28
CA GLU A 28 -2.58 6.88 14.11
C GLU A 28 -1.80 8.09 13.59
N ARG A 29 -1.35 8.99 14.49
CA ARG A 29 -0.50 10.13 14.11
C ARG A 29 0.81 9.71 13.49
N TRP A 30 1.48 8.68 14.04
CA TRP A 30 2.69 8.12 13.46
C TRP A 30 2.45 7.62 12.03
N MET A 31 1.31 6.93 11.81
CA MET A 31 0.89 6.52 10.47
C MET A 31 0.60 7.70 9.55
N ALA A 32 -0.07 8.73 10.04
CA ALA A 32 -0.39 9.93 9.27
C ALA A 32 0.88 10.66 8.80
N GLU A 33 1.87 10.81 9.69
CA GLU A 33 3.18 11.40 9.36
C GLU A 33 3.91 10.60 8.27
N GLY A 34 3.90 9.27 8.36
CA GLY A 34 4.49 8.40 7.33
C GLY A 34 3.76 8.48 5.99
N ARG A 35 2.42 8.57 6.01
CA ARG A 35 1.61 8.78 4.80
C ARG A 35 1.85 10.15 4.17
N LEU A 36 2.00 11.20 4.97
CA LEU A 36 2.34 12.54 4.49
C LEU A 36 3.74 12.56 3.86
N ALA A 37 4.69 11.82 4.43
CA ALA A 37 6.01 11.64 3.85
C ALA A 37 5.93 10.93 2.48
N ALA A 38 5.14 9.86 2.37
CA ALA A 38 4.90 9.17 1.09
C ALA A 38 4.22 10.09 0.06
N ALA A 39 3.21 10.84 0.48
CA ALA A 39 2.54 11.84 -0.36
C ALA A 39 3.51 12.92 -0.85
N SER A 40 4.42 13.38 0.00
CA SER A 40 5.43 14.38 -0.34
C SER A 40 6.36 13.88 -1.44
N ASP A 41 6.81 12.62 -1.35
CA ASP A 41 7.67 12.02 -2.37
C ASP A 41 6.90 11.73 -3.67
N LEU A 42 5.63 11.30 -3.57
CA LEU A 42 4.78 11.12 -4.73
C LEU A 42 4.53 12.43 -5.49
N VAL A 43 4.27 13.55 -4.80
CA VAL A 43 4.15 14.88 -5.45
C VAL A 43 5.43 15.23 -6.20
N ARG A 44 6.61 15.00 -5.60
CA ARG A 44 7.90 15.24 -6.26
C ARG A 44 8.11 14.34 -7.48
N ALA A 45 7.76 13.06 -7.38
CA ALA A 45 7.89 12.12 -8.49
C ALA A 45 6.97 12.49 -9.65
N LEU A 46 5.71 12.80 -9.38
CA LEU A 46 4.75 13.23 -10.40
C LEU A 46 5.14 14.56 -11.04
N ALA A 47 5.74 15.49 -10.28
CA ALA A 47 6.22 16.76 -10.84
C ALA A 47 7.40 16.59 -11.82
N GLN A 48 8.11 15.46 -11.73
CA GLN A 48 9.21 15.10 -12.65
C GLN A 48 8.74 14.31 -13.87
N SER A 49 7.50 13.81 -13.89
CA SER A 49 6.93 13.13 -15.06
C SER A 49 6.67 14.13 -16.20
N GLU A 50 6.93 13.67 -17.44
CA GLU A 50 6.64 14.46 -18.63
C GLU A 50 5.14 14.47 -18.97
N GLY A 51 4.45 13.38 -18.61
CA GLY A 51 3.04 13.14 -18.89
C GLY A 51 2.06 13.69 -17.86
N ILE A 52 2.51 14.10 -16.67
CA ILE A 52 1.62 14.53 -15.57
C ILE A 52 1.74 16.03 -15.29
N GLY A 53 0.60 16.65 -15.01
CA GLY A 53 0.48 18.03 -14.54
C GLY A 53 -0.76 18.73 -15.08
N PRO A 54 -1.39 19.62 -14.28
CA PRO A 54 -1.05 19.97 -12.90
C PRO A 54 -1.45 18.90 -11.86
N ILE A 55 -0.87 18.95 -10.66
CA ILE A 55 -1.15 18.05 -9.54
C ILE A 55 -2.10 18.74 -8.56
N TYR A 56 -3.28 18.19 -8.37
CA TYR A 56 -4.30 18.65 -7.44
C TYR A 56 -4.33 17.80 -6.17
N LEU A 57 -4.79 18.41 -5.09
CA LEU A 57 -4.82 17.80 -3.76
C LEU A 57 -6.16 18.01 -3.08
N LEU A 58 -6.79 16.92 -2.65
CA LEU A 58 -7.85 16.90 -1.65
C LEU A 58 -7.29 16.29 -0.36
N ALA A 59 -6.93 17.15 0.59
CA ALA A 59 -6.44 16.72 1.89
C ALA A 59 -7.51 16.85 2.97
N ALA A 60 -7.64 15.82 3.80
CA ALA A 60 -8.51 15.84 4.97
C ALA A 60 -7.98 16.80 6.06
N GLU A 61 -6.67 16.82 6.28
CA GLU A 61 -6.02 17.69 7.26
C GLU A 61 -5.54 19.01 6.64
N ALA A 62 -5.80 20.12 7.31
CA ALA A 62 -5.38 21.45 6.85
C ALA A 62 -3.84 21.61 6.85
N GLU A 63 -3.14 20.88 7.70
CA GLU A 63 -1.67 20.89 7.76
C GLU A 63 -1.06 20.16 6.57
N ASP A 64 -1.53 18.95 6.27
CA ASP A 64 -1.16 18.20 5.05
C ASP A 64 -1.39 19.04 3.80
N ARG A 65 -2.55 19.72 3.73
CA ARG A 65 -2.89 20.63 2.63
C ARG A 65 -1.81 21.69 2.44
N ARG A 66 -1.48 22.44 3.51
CA ARG A 66 -0.47 23.51 3.45
C ARG A 66 0.92 22.98 3.10
N HIS A 67 1.31 21.85 3.67
CA HIS A 67 2.61 21.22 3.42
C HIS A 67 2.78 20.83 1.96
N LEU A 68 1.82 20.09 1.40
CA LEU A 68 1.87 19.61 0.01
C LEU A 68 1.69 20.75 -1.00
N GLN A 69 0.96 21.82 -0.66
CA GLN A 69 0.95 23.05 -1.45
C GLN A 69 2.34 23.70 -1.54
N GLY A 70 3.11 23.66 -0.44
CA GLY A 70 4.50 24.11 -0.42
C GLY A 70 5.42 23.31 -1.37
N LEU A 71 5.01 22.10 -1.77
CA LEU A 71 5.70 21.27 -2.77
C LEU A 71 5.18 21.47 -4.20
N GLY A 72 4.21 22.37 -4.41
CA GLY A 72 3.66 22.70 -5.73
C GLY A 72 2.34 22.02 -6.08
N ALA A 73 1.72 21.27 -5.16
CA ALA A 73 0.36 20.76 -5.36
C ALA A 73 -0.68 21.89 -5.27
N ILE A 74 -1.76 21.79 -6.03
CA ILE A 74 -2.86 22.76 -6.06
C ILE A 74 -3.99 22.24 -5.19
N ALA A 75 -4.34 22.99 -4.13
CA ALA A 75 -5.49 22.61 -3.31
C ALA A 75 -6.77 22.63 -4.13
N TRP A 76 -7.55 21.56 -4.00
CA TRP A 76 -8.88 21.41 -4.55
C TRP A 76 -9.83 21.11 -3.39
N ASP A 77 -10.87 21.93 -3.24
CA ASP A 77 -11.74 21.87 -2.07
C ASP A 77 -12.70 20.68 -2.06
N GLY A 78 -12.85 20.00 -3.19
CA GLY A 78 -13.77 18.88 -3.31
C GLY A 78 -15.23 19.31 -3.38
N PRO A 79 -16.15 18.34 -3.56
CA PRO A 79 -17.57 18.60 -3.47
C PRO A 79 -18.01 18.82 -2.01
N ASP A 80 -19.07 19.61 -1.82
CA ASP A 80 -19.70 19.79 -0.52
C ASP A 80 -20.34 18.48 0.01
N GLY A 81 -20.38 18.36 1.35
CA GLY A 81 -21.07 17.28 2.05
C GLY A 81 -20.17 16.13 2.51
N PRO A 82 -20.75 14.99 2.94
CA PRO A 82 -19.99 13.83 3.37
C PRO A 82 -19.11 13.28 2.25
N PHE A 83 -17.87 12.93 2.59
CA PHE A 83 -16.92 12.37 1.62
C PHE A 83 -17.45 11.08 1.00
N HIS A 84 -17.38 10.99 -0.33
CA HIS A 84 -17.64 9.79 -1.11
C HIS A 84 -16.69 9.79 -2.29
N PHE A 85 -15.83 8.76 -2.38
CA PHE A 85 -14.71 8.75 -3.33
C PHE A 85 -15.14 9.00 -4.77
N GLY A 86 -16.10 8.23 -5.30
CA GLY A 86 -16.54 8.35 -6.69
C GLY A 86 -17.16 9.70 -7.02
N ARG A 87 -17.85 10.34 -6.07
CA ARG A 87 -18.41 11.69 -6.27
C ARG A 87 -17.31 12.73 -6.32
N ALA A 88 -16.31 12.61 -5.44
CA ALA A 88 -15.14 13.49 -5.48
C ALA A 88 -14.37 13.32 -6.79
N LEU A 89 -14.08 12.08 -7.22
CA LEU A 89 -13.35 11.85 -8.45
C LEU A 89 -14.12 12.33 -9.70
N ALA A 90 -15.45 12.13 -9.75
CA ALA A 90 -16.28 12.65 -10.83
C ALA A 90 -16.36 14.19 -10.83
N ALA A 91 -16.53 14.83 -9.67
CA ALA A 91 -16.52 16.29 -9.55
C ALA A 91 -15.17 16.88 -9.95
N PHE A 92 -14.07 16.19 -9.65
CA PHE A 92 -12.74 16.59 -10.09
C PHE A 92 -12.61 16.53 -11.63
N ALA A 93 -13.04 15.43 -12.24
CA ALA A 93 -13.07 15.28 -13.70
C ALA A 93 -13.89 16.40 -14.36
N GLU A 94 -15.06 16.70 -13.82
CA GLU A 94 -15.91 17.80 -14.30
C GLU A 94 -15.24 19.17 -14.14
N SER A 95 -14.65 19.44 -12.97
CA SER A 95 -14.02 20.74 -12.66
C SER A 95 -12.79 21.05 -13.53
N THR A 96 -12.06 20.01 -13.96
CA THR A 96 -10.89 20.17 -14.83
C THR A 96 -11.26 20.15 -16.32
N GLY A 97 -12.42 19.59 -16.67
CA GLY A 97 -12.84 19.36 -18.05
C GLY A 97 -11.92 18.40 -18.82
N ALA A 98 -11.03 17.68 -18.12
CA ALA A 98 -10.02 16.84 -18.74
C ALA A 98 -10.63 15.51 -19.20
N GLU A 99 -10.34 15.11 -20.43
CA GLU A 99 -10.75 13.80 -20.96
C GLU A 99 -9.91 12.67 -20.34
N ALA A 100 -8.65 12.95 -20.01
CA ALA A 100 -7.75 12.03 -19.33
C ALA A 100 -7.27 12.61 -18.01
N LEU A 101 -7.15 11.77 -16.97
CA LEU A 101 -6.64 12.17 -15.66
C LEU A 101 -5.94 10.99 -14.97
N ALA A 102 -5.22 11.32 -13.90
CA ALA A 102 -4.71 10.34 -12.95
C ALA A 102 -5.30 10.57 -11.55
N TYR A 103 -5.44 9.50 -10.77
CA TYR A 103 -5.79 9.55 -9.36
C TYR A 103 -4.80 8.69 -8.55
N PHE A 104 -4.44 9.21 -7.38
CA PHE A 104 -3.63 8.52 -6.39
C PHE A 104 -4.21 8.71 -4.99
N GLY A 105 -4.30 7.62 -4.22
CA GLY A 105 -4.26 7.69 -2.77
C GLY A 105 -2.93 8.30 -2.32
N GLY A 106 -2.97 9.12 -1.26
CA GLY A 106 -1.83 9.88 -0.75
C GLY A 106 -0.57 9.05 -0.48
N ALA A 107 -0.75 7.76 -0.16
CA ALA A 107 0.34 6.86 0.18
C ALA A 107 0.32 5.55 -0.61
N SER A 108 -0.42 5.50 -1.73
CA SER A 108 -0.64 4.27 -2.50
C SER A 108 0.42 3.93 -3.54
N ALA A 109 1.42 4.81 -3.69
CA ALA A 109 2.51 4.59 -4.63
C ALA A 109 3.84 5.17 -4.09
N PRO A 110 4.31 4.72 -2.91
CA PRO A 110 5.47 5.30 -2.22
C PRO A 110 6.80 5.09 -2.98
N LEU A 111 6.81 4.21 -3.98
CA LEU A 111 7.95 3.85 -4.82
C LEU A 111 7.70 4.15 -6.31
N LEU A 112 6.70 4.98 -6.64
CA LEU A 112 6.40 5.35 -8.03
C LEU A 112 7.55 6.16 -8.63
N ALA A 113 8.17 5.63 -9.67
CA ALA A 113 9.15 6.37 -10.48
C ALA A 113 8.46 7.23 -11.56
N PRO A 114 9.01 8.40 -11.92
CA PRO A 114 8.46 9.24 -13.00
C PRO A 114 8.28 8.47 -14.32
N ALA A 115 9.25 7.62 -14.67
CA ALA A 115 9.20 6.80 -15.89
C ALA A 115 8.02 5.82 -15.91
N LEU A 116 7.60 5.30 -14.75
CA LEU A 116 6.44 4.41 -14.65
C LEU A 116 5.13 5.17 -14.86
N ALA A 117 5.05 6.40 -14.36
CA ALA A 117 3.91 7.30 -14.63
C ALA A 117 3.85 7.68 -16.12
N ASP A 118 5.01 7.95 -16.73
CA ASP A 118 5.10 8.25 -18.17
C ASP A 118 4.73 7.02 -19.02
N GLU A 119 5.11 5.81 -18.62
CA GLU A 119 4.66 4.56 -19.27
C GLU A 119 3.12 4.43 -19.24
N ALA A 120 2.50 4.68 -18.09
CA ALA A 120 1.04 4.63 -17.96
C ALA A 120 0.38 5.68 -18.87
N CYS A 121 0.91 6.90 -18.94
CA CYS A 121 0.43 7.93 -19.84
C CYS A 121 0.58 7.53 -21.32
N ASP A 122 1.72 6.93 -21.69
CA ASP A 122 1.99 6.43 -23.04
C ASP A 122 0.98 5.35 -23.48
N ARG A 123 0.66 4.41 -22.57
CA ARG A 123 -0.36 3.38 -22.81
C ARG A 123 -1.72 4.00 -23.09
N LEU A 124 -2.15 4.97 -22.27
CA LEU A 124 -3.39 5.69 -22.48
C LEU A 124 -3.46 6.39 -23.84
N ARG A 125 -2.38 7.06 -24.26
CA ARG A 125 -2.32 7.76 -25.56
C ARG A 125 -2.38 6.82 -26.76
N ARG A 126 -1.93 5.57 -26.61
CA ARG A 126 -1.97 4.54 -27.66
C ARG A 126 -3.30 3.78 -27.68
N GLY A 127 -4.10 3.87 -26.62
CA GLY A 127 -5.44 3.29 -26.53
C GLY A 127 -6.37 3.87 -27.58
N ARG A 128 -7.18 3.00 -28.22
CA ARG A 128 -8.14 3.39 -29.28
C ARG A 128 -9.57 3.63 -28.75
N GLY A 129 -9.75 3.57 -27.43
CA GLY A 129 -11.02 3.74 -26.73
C GLY A 129 -10.80 3.91 -25.22
N PRO A 130 -11.88 3.83 -24.42
CA PRO A 130 -11.80 3.95 -22.97
C PRO A 130 -10.83 2.91 -22.37
N LEU A 131 -9.77 3.42 -21.77
CA LEU A 131 -8.67 2.65 -21.20
C LEU A 131 -8.32 3.20 -19.82
N ALA A 132 -8.06 2.30 -18.89
CA ALA A 132 -7.50 2.59 -17.59
C ALA A 132 -6.25 1.74 -17.34
N VAL A 133 -5.23 2.35 -16.76
CA VAL A 133 -4.04 1.68 -16.24
C VAL A 133 -4.08 1.77 -14.72
N VAL A 134 -4.09 0.63 -14.05
CA VAL A 134 -4.25 0.54 -12.59
C VAL A 134 -3.09 -0.21 -11.94
N ASN A 135 -2.90 0.06 -10.65
CA ASN A 135 -2.01 -0.72 -9.80
C ASN A 135 -2.52 -2.17 -9.68
N ASN A 136 -3.82 -2.35 -9.46
CA ASN A 136 -4.49 -3.63 -9.29
C ASN A 136 -5.97 -3.52 -9.68
N LEU A 137 -6.42 -4.44 -10.55
CA LEU A 137 -7.81 -4.49 -11.01
C LEU A 137 -8.82 -4.72 -9.87
N HIS A 138 -8.45 -5.51 -8.86
CA HIS A 138 -9.36 -5.93 -7.79
C HIS A 138 -9.27 -5.09 -6.51
N SER A 139 -8.34 -4.15 -6.46
CA SER A 139 -8.16 -3.21 -5.35
C SER A 139 -7.34 -2.03 -5.88
N THR A 140 -8.02 -1.08 -6.52
CA THR A 140 -7.36 0.05 -7.14
C THR A 140 -7.04 1.14 -6.11
N ASP A 141 -5.76 1.48 -5.99
CA ASP A 141 -5.27 2.53 -5.07
C ASP A 141 -4.63 3.70 -5.84
N TRP A 142 -4.29 3.47 -7.12
CA TRP A 142 -4.03 4.52 -8.10
C TRP A 142 -4.44 4.09 -9.52
N ILE A 143 -4.74 5.07 -10.36
CA ILE A 143 -5.24 4.87 -11.73
C ILE A 143 -4.82 6.01 -12.66
N PHE A 144 -4.62 5.68 -13.92
CA PHE A 144 -4.61 6.62 -15.04
C PHE A 144 -5.75 6.22 -15.98
N LEU A 145 -6.55 7.16 -16.48
CA LEU A 145 -7.63 6.87 -17.42
C LEU A 145 -7.79 7.95 -18.50
N ASN A 146 -8.31 7.59 -19.67
CA ASN A 146 -8.46 8.48 -20.85
C ASN A 146 -9.92 8.80 -21.23
N SER A 147 -10.89 8.56 -20.34
CA SER A 147 -12.30 8.86 -20.58
C SER A 147 -13.01 9.29 -19.28
N ALA A 148 -12.52 10.35 -18.66
CA ALA A 148 -12.92 10.78 -17.32
C ALA A 148 -14.41 11.14 -17.19
N SER A 149 -15.06 11.58 -18.27
CA SER A 149 -16.50 11.86 -18.28
C SER A 149 -17.36 10.63 -17.92
N ALA A 150 -16.86 9.41 -18.15
CA ALA A 150 -17.56 8.19 -17.77
C ALA A 150 -17.71 8.01 -16.26
N LEU A 151 -16.85 8.65 -15.46
CA LEU A 151 -16.89 8.59 -13.99
C LEU A 151 -18.23 9.09 -13.43
N ALA A 152 -18.87 10.06 -14.09
CA ALA A 152 -20.17 10.59 -13.66
C ALA A 152 -21.25 9.51 -13.61
N GLY A 153 -21.24 8.57 -14.56
CA GLY A 153 -22.22 7.47 -14.63
C GLY A 153 -22.04 6.42 -13.53
N ILE A 154 -20.81 6.23 -13.04
CA ILE A 154 -20.47 5.18 -12.07
C ILE A 154 -20.12 5.69 -10.67
N ALA A 155 -20.13 7.02 -10.45
CA ALA A 155 -19.68 7.64 -9.21
C ALA A 155 -20.34 7.07 -7.94
N HIS A 156 -21.62 6.69 -8.02
CA HIS A 156 -22.39 6.14 -6.90
C HIS A 156 -22.01 4.70 -6.52
N LEU A 157 -21.34 3.97 -7.40
CA LEU A 157 -20.87 2.59 -7.18
C LEU A 157 -19.51 2.55 -6.47
N LEU A 158 -18.92 3.72 -6.22
CA LEU A 158 -17.53 3.88 -5.79
C LEU A 158 -17.44 4.58 -4.43
N PRO A 159 -17.86 3.92 -3.33
CA PRO A 159 -17.74 4.51 -1.99
C PRO A 159 -16.27 4.74 -1.60
N THR A 160 -15.37 3.88 -2.09
CA THR A 160 -13.91 3.96 -1.97
C THR A 160 -13.28 3.78 -3.35
N ASP A 161 -11.96 3.92 -3.42
CA ASP A 161 -11.11 3.72 -4.60
C ASP A 161 -10.94 2.24 -4.98
N ASN A 162 -10.84 1.33 -4.01
CA ASN A 162 -10.58 -0.09 -4.27
C ASN A 162 -11.44 -0.73 -5.39
N PRO A 163 -12.78 -0.51 -5.49
CA PRO A 163 -13.58 -1.09 -6.56
C PRO A 163 -13.41 -0.44 -7.94
N LEU A 164 -12.68 0.67 -8.07
CA LEU A 164 -12.64 1.52 -9.27
C LEU A 164 -12.26 0.77 -10.54
N GLY A 165 -11.16 0.01 -10.53
CA GLY A 165 -10.73 -0.76 -11.70
C GLY A 165 -11.78 -1.78 -12.14
N TRP A 166 -12.37 -2.50 -11.19
CA TRP A 166 -13.41 -3.49 -11.47
C TRP A 166 -14.67 -2.86 -12.07
N VAL A 167 -15.16 -1.78 -11.45
CA VAL A 167 -16.36 -1.06 -11.91
C VAL A 167 -16.14 -0.43 -13.28
N LEU A 168 -14.97 0.16 -13.55
CA LEU A 168 -14.65 0.69 -14.87
C LEU A 168 -14.72 -0.40 -15.95
N SER A 169 -14.18 -1.59 -15.65
CA SER A 169 -14.18 -2.73 -16.57
C SER A 169 -15.59 -3.28 -16.84
N HIS A 170 -16.43 -3.42 -15.81
CA HIS A 170 -17.71 -4.14 -15.91
C HIS A 170 -18.91 -3.23 -16.16
N GLU A 171 -18.87 -1.99 -15.69
CA GLU A 171 -20.02 -1.07 -15.69
C GLU A 171 -19.82 0.12 -16.64
N ALA A 172 -18.57 0.45 -17.01
CA ALA A 172 -18.26 1.60 -17.87
C ALA A 172 -17.57 1.24 -19.20
N GLY A 173 -17.36 -0.05 -19.49
CA GLY A 173 -16.82 -0.53 -20.76
C GLY A 173 -15.34 -0.19 -21.01
N PHE A 174 -14.56 0.05 -19.96
CA PHE A 174 -13.13 0.30 -20.09
C PHE A 174 -12.36 -0.99 -20.35
N GLY A 175 -11.37 -0.92 -21.24
CA GLY A 175 -10.21 -1.78 -21.11
C GLY A 175 -9.47 -1.41 -19.83
N VAL A 176 -9.15 -2.39 -18.98
CA VAL A 176 -8.38 -2.13 -17.75
C VAL A 176 -7.12 -2.97 -17.77
N GLU A 177 -5.98 -2.29 -17.79
CA GLU A 177 -4.66 -2.90 -17.76
C GLU A 177 -4.05 -2.73 -16.37
N SER A 178 -3.46 -3.80 -15.83
CA SER A 178 -2.66 -3.72 -14.61
C SER A 178 -1.19 -3.82 -14.96
N LEU A 179 -0.37 -2.90 -14.44
CA LEU A 179 1.08 -2.98 -14.64
C LEU A 179 1.66 -4.23 -13.97
N PRO A 180 2.80 -4.76 -14.48
CA PRO A 180 3.49 -5.89 -13.86
C PRO A 180 3.71 -5.68 -12.37
N ALA A 181 3.52 -6.73 -11.57
CA ALA A 181 3.67 -6.63 -10.13
C ALA A 181 5.15 -6.41 -9.74
N SER A 182 5.39 -5.30 -9.05
CA SER A 182 6.64 -4.94 -8.37
C SER A 182 6.28 -4.12 -7.12
N ALA A 183 7.26 -3.80 -6.27
CA ALA A 183 7.04 -2.89 -5.15
C ALA A 183 6.56 -1.52 -5.64
N ALA A 184 7.13 -1.01 -6.74
CA ALA A 184 6.72 0.27 -7.36
C ALA A 184 5.24 0.30 -7.80
N THR A 185 4.66 -0.83 -8.18
CA THR A 185 3.26 -0.90 -8.62
C THR A 185 2.30 -1.43 -7.55
N ARG A 186 2.78 -2.11 -6.50
CA ARG A 186 1.92 -2.83 -5.55
C ARG A 186 2.06 -2.38 -4.09
N ALA A 187 3.17 -1.75 -3.71
CA ALA A 187 3.32 -1.28 -2.34
C ALA A 187 2.36 -0.12 -2.07
N ASP A 188 1.65 -0.21 -0.95
CA ASP A 188 0.75 0.81 -0.43
C ASP A 188 0.96 0.90 1.09
N VAL A 189 0.88 2.10 1.64
CA VAL A 189 1.09 2.40 3.05
C VAL A 189 -0.24 2.43 3.81
N ASP A 190 -0.71 1.24 4.15
CA ASP A 190 -1.93 1.03 4.94
C ASP A 190 -1.66 0.88 6.43
N THR A 191 -0.53 0.30 6.78
CA THR A 191 -0.15 -0.08 8.15
C THR A 191 1.31 0.27 8.44
N PRO A 192 1.72 0.32 9.73
CA PRO A 192 3.10 0.61 10.08
C PRO A 192 4.11 -0.33 9.44
N ALA A 193 3.76 -1.63 9.35
CA ALA A 193 4.61 -2.62 8.70
C ALA A 193 4.91 -2.27 7.24
N ASP A 194 3.97 -1.64 6.53
CA ASP A 194 4.17 -1.25 5.14
C ASP A 194 5.31 -0.23 5.00
N LEU A 195 5.31 0.80 5.84
CA LEU A 195 6.41 1.78 5.92
C LEU A 195 7.74 1.12 6.29
N LEU A 196 7.72 0.27 7.30
CA LEU A 196 8.93 -0.40 7.79
C LEU A 196 9.58 -1.27 6.72
N LEU A 197 8.79 -1.99 5.91
CA LEU A 197 9.30 -2.82 4.81
C LEU A 197 9.93 -2.01 3.66
N LEU A 198 9.67 -0.70 3.56
CA LEU A 198 10.28 0.17 2.57
C LEU A 198 11.71 0.61 2.93
N THR A 199 12.13 0.46 4.20
CA THR A 199 13.35 1.08 4.78
C THR A 199 14.61 0.95 3.92
N ARG A 200 14.79 -0.20 3.26
CA ARG A 200 16.00 -0.51 2.48
C ARG A 200 15.81 -0.43 0.96
N HIS A 201 14.62 -0.04 0.50
CA HIS A 201 14.37 0.04 -0.93
C HIS A 201 15.25 1.13 -1.57
N PRO A 202 15.95 0.84 -2.69
CA PRO A 202 16.85 1.80 -3.33
C PRO A 202 16.10 3.06 -3.81
N ASP A 203 14.90 2.86 -4.35
CA ASP A 203 14.09 3.95 -4.90
C ASP A 203 13.25 4.71 -3.85
N LEU A 204 13.51 4.50 -2.56
CA LEU A 204 12.79 5.19 -1.51
C LEU A 204 13.06 6.69 -1.55
N GLY A 205 11.99 7.48 -1.64
CA GLY A 205 12.04 8.94 -1.67
C GLY A 205 12.61 9.57 -0.39
N PRO A 206 13.09 10.82 -0.48
CA PRO A 206 13.78 11.49 0.62
C PRO A 206 12.90 11.77 1.84
N ALA A 207 11.60 12.07 1.67
CA ALA A 207 10.74 12.34 2.83
C ALA A 207 10.44 11.06 3.60
N VAL A 208 10.11 9.95 2.93
CA VAL A 208 9.89 8.67 3.61
C VAL A 208 11.18 8.18 4.26
N ARG A 209 12.33 8.34 3.59
CA ARG A 209 13.63 8.02 4.18
C ARG A 209 13.92 8.83 5.44
N GLN A 210 13.62 10.12 5.44
CA GLN A 210 13.79 10.98 6.61
C GLN A 210 12.84 10.57 7.75
N PHE A 211 11.58 10.27 7.44
CA PHE A 211 10.61 9.78 8.42
C PHE A 211 11.09 8.47 9.08
N LEU A 212 11.50 7.49 8.27
CA LEU A 212 11.99 6.21 8.76
C LEU A 212 13.31 6.31 9.53
N ALA A 213 14.16 7.29 9.22
CA ALA A 213 15.36 7.57 10.02
C ALA A 213 15.03 8.04 11.45
N GLY A 214 13.83 8.57 11.67
CA GLY A 214 13.30 8.92 13.00
C GLY A 214 12.52 7.80 13.69
N ALA A 215 12.35 6.64 13.03
CA ALA A 215 11.60 5.52 13.62
C ALA A 215 12.33 4.95 14.85
N PRO A 216 11.58 4.46 15.87
CA PRO A 216 12.16 3.76 17.00
C PRO A 216 13.12 2.64 16.57
N GLY A 217 14.31 2.59 17.19
CA GLY A 217 15.38 1.67 16.79
C GLY A 217 15.03 0.18 16.87
N HIS A 218 14.08 -0.22 17.72
CA HIS A 218 13.62 -1.60 17.78
C HIS A 218 12.85 -2.01 16.51
N LEU A 219 12.12 -1.08 15.88
CA LEU A 219 11.38 -1.35 14.65
C LEU A 219 12.31 -1.54 13.46
N THR A 220 13.32 -0.70 13.34
CA THR A 220 14.32 -0.81 12.28
C THR A 220 15.14 -2.09 12.47
N HIS A 221 15.53 -2.42 13.71
CA HIS A 221 16.21 -3.68 14.01
C HIS A 221 15.40 -4.91 13.56
N HIS A 222 14.08 -4.95 13.79
CA HIS A 222 13.25 -6.07 13.34
C HIS A 222 13.28 -6.27 11.81
N VAL A 223 13.25 -5.18 11.04
CA VAL A 223 13.33 -5.26 9.57
C VAL A 223 14.72 -5.70 9.11
N GLU A 224 15.78 -5.18 9.72
CA GLU A 224 17.15 -5.61 9.40
C GLU A 224 17.36 -7.09 9.72
N SER A 225 16.92 -7.57 10.88
CA SER A 225 16.99 -9.01 11.22
C SER A 225 16.16 -9.88 10.27
N LEU A 226 15.00 -9.40 9.80
CA LEU A 226 14.22 -10.10 8.79
C LEU A 226 14.98 -10.17 7.45
N LEU A 227 15.61 -9.07 7.02
CA LEU A 227 16.44 -9.04 5.80
C LEU A 227 17.63 -10.01 5.91
N GLU A 228 18.29 -10.05 7.07
CA GLU A 228 19.39 -10.98 7.33
C GLU A 228 18.94 -12.44 7.15
N VAL A 229 17.77 -12.80 7.67
CA VAL A 229 17.21 -14.15 7.49
C VAL A 229 16.92 -14.44 6.03
N VAL A 230 16.30 -13.51 5.30
CA VAL A 230 15.98 -13.71 3.87
C VAL A 230 17.24 -13.77 3.01
N ALA A 231 18.30 -13.05 3.38
CA ALA A 231 19.59 -13.04 2.69
C ALA A 231 20.46 -14.25 3.03
N THR A 232 20.20 -14.95 4.14
CA THR A 232 21.02 -16.08 4.60
C THR A 232 20.51 -17.40 4.02
N PRO A 233 21.28 -18.07 3.13
CA PRO A 233 20.86 -19.33 2.52
C PRO A 233 20.53 -20.39 3.57
N ALA A 234 19.55 -21.24 3.27
CA ALA A 234 19.08 -22.29 4.18
C ALA A 234 18.53 -21.77 5.53
N SER A 235 18.08 -20.51 5.59
CA SER A 235 17.20 -20.07 6.69
C SER A 235 15.75 -20.42 6.40
N THR A 236 14.87 -20.28 7.39
CA THR A 236 13.44 -20.57 7.27
C THR A 236 12.58 -19.34 7.57
N LEU A 237 11.73 -18.94 6.61
CA LEU A 237 10.77 -17.85 6.77
C LEU A 237 9.33 -18.40 6.82
N ALA A 238 8.55 -18.02 7.83
CA ALA A 238 7.10 -18.20 7.79
C ALA A 238 6.39 -16.95 7.25
N VAL A 239 5.47 -17.17 6.31
CA VAL A 239 4.58 -16.14 5.74
C VAL A 239 3.16 -16.52 6.08
N ILE A 240 2.49 -15.70 6.91
CA ILE A 240 1.18 -16.01 7.48
C ILE A 240 0.14 -14.95 7.11
N GLY A 241 -1.00 -15.38 6.58
CA GLY A 241 -2.17 -14.53 6.34
C GLY A 241 -2.55 -14.44 4.86
N ARG A 242 -2.98 -13.27 4.38
CA ARG A 242 -3.57 -13.12 3.04
C ARG A 242 -2.51 -13.02 1.92
N SER A 243 -1.51 -13.88 1.93
CA SER A 243 -0.36 -13.82 1.00
C SER A 243 -0.75 -13.94 -0.47
N SER A 244 0.05 -13.34 -1.37
CA SER A 244 -0.15 -13.38 -2.82
C SER A 244 0.77 -14.38 -3.51
N SER A 245 0.31 -14.93 -4.65
CA SER A 245 1.15 -15.77 -5.51
C SER A 245 2.38 -15.03 -6.02
N HIS A 246 2.30 -13.70 -6.21
CA HIS A 246 3.44 -12.88 -6.64
C HIS A 246 4.56 -12.85 -5.59
N LEU A 247 4.20 -12.71 -4.30
CA LEU A 247 5.19 -12.75 -3.22
C LEU A 247 5.89 -14.11 -3.18
N TRP A 248 5.14 -15.21 -3.28
CA TRP A 248 5.73 -16.55 -3.32
C TRP A 248 6.71 -16.68 -4.49
N GLN A 249 6.29 -16.33 -5.72
CA GLN A 249 7.18 -16.41 -6.88
C GLN A 249 8.42 -15.53 -6.73
N LEU A 250 8.32 -14.37 -6.08
CA LEU A 250 9.47 -13.50 -5.86
C LEU A 250 10.44 -14.10 -4.84
N LEU A 251 9.93 -14.68 -3.74
CA LEU A 251 10.73 -15.41 -2.76
C LEU A 251 11.51 -16.56 -3.41
N GLU A 252 10.84 -17.38 -4.23
CA GLU A 252 11.49 -18.50 -4.94
C GLU A 252 12.60 -18.05 -5.89
N ARG A 253 12.45 -16.86 -6.50
CA ARG A 253 13.45 -16.32 -7.43
C ARG A 253 14.61 -15.61 -6.74
N ARG A 254 14.36 -14.93 -5.62
CA ARG A 254 15.30 -13.98 -4.99
C ARG A 254 16.01 -14.54 -3.75
N ALA A 255 15.41 -15.50 -3.05
CA ALA A 255 15.92 -15.99 -1.78
C ALA A 255 16.21 -17.50 -1.83
N GLN A 256 17.33 -17.91 -1.21
CA GLN A 256 17.73 -19.31 -1.11
C GLN A 256 17.35 -19.90 0.26
N ILE A 257 16.11 -19.64 0.68
CA ILE A 257 15.57 -20.00 1.99
C ILE A 257 14.45 -21.03 1.86
N TRP A 258 14.13 -21.72 2.96
CA TRP A 258 12.89 -22.49 3.07
C TRP A 258 11.74 -21.56 3.47
N VAL A 259 10.61 -21.65 2.78
CA VAL A 259 9.44 -20.83 3.08
C VAL A 259 8.28 -21.72 3.53
N ARG A 260 7.69 -21.37 4.68
CA ARG A 260 6.43 -21.93 5.16
C ARG A 260 5.31 -20.94 4.86
N LEU A 261 4.42 -21.27 3.94
CA LEU A 261 3.30 -20.40 3.58
C LEU A 261 2.01 -20.91 4.22
N PHE A 262 1.38 -20.07 5.03
CA PHE A 262 0.05 -20.30 5.60
C PHE A 262 -0.89 -19.24 5.04
N VAL A 263 -1.61 -19.60 3.98
CA VAL A 263 -2.46 -18.67 3.23
C VAL A 263 -3.92 -18.92 3.55
N GLU A 264 -4.54 -17.96 4.23
CA GLU A 264 -5.94 -18.05 4.67
C GLU A 264 -6.66 -16.74 4.31
N GLU A 265 -7.95 -16.87 3.97
CA GLU A 265 -8.90 -15.74 3.90
C GLU A 265 -8.52 -14.61 2.92
N ARG A 266 -7.76 -14.95 1.85
CA ARG A 266 -7.53 -14.04 0.72
C ARG A 266 -8.88 -13.63 0.10
N GLY A 267 -9.15 -12.33 0.02
CA GLY A 267 -10.42 -11.80 -0.48
C GLY A 267 -11.56 -11.75 0.55
N MET A 268 -11.30 -11.97 1.84
CA MET A 268 -12.32 -11.89 2.90
C MET A 268 -13.07 -10.56 2.97
N LEU A 269 -12.42 -9.45 2.63
CA LEU A 269 -13.05 -8.13 2.55
C LEU A 269 -13.97 -8.04 1.34
N ALA A 270 -13.41 -8.30 0.14
CA ALA A 270 -14.13 -8.18 -1.13
C ALA A 270 -15.35 -9.11 -1.23
N SER A 271 -15.27 -10.31 -0.64
CA SER A 271 -16.39 -11.27 -0.60
C SER A 271 -17.46 -10.93 0.46
N GLY A 272 -17.23 -9.92 1.31
CA GLY A 272 -18.07 -9.60 2.45
C GLY A 272 -18.13 -10.68 3.52
N ARG A 273 -17.25 -11.69 3.49
CA ARG A 273 -17.23 -12.75 4.52
C ARG A 273 -16.86 -12.18 5.89
N MET A 274 -16.00 -11.16 5.94
CA MET A 274 -15.70 -10.46 7.19
C MET A 274 -16.95 -9.81 7.80
N THR A 275 -17.73 -9.07 7.00
CA THR A 275 -18.94 -8.39 7.48
C THR A 275 -20.06 -9.36 7.87
N ARG A 276 -20.05 -10.58 7.32
CA ARG A 276 -20.93 -11.67 7.73
C ARG A 276 -20.35 -12.54 8.86
N HIS A 277 -19.17 -12.21 9.39
CA HIS A 277 -18.47 -12.99 10.42
C HIS A 277 -18.22 -14.47 10.04
N GLU A 278 -17.93 -14.70 8.76
CA GLU A 278 -17.71 -16.04 8.19
C GLU A 278 -16.23 -16.43 8.09
N VAL A 279 -15.31 -15.58 8.55
CA VAL A 279 -13.85 -15.79 8.46
C VAL A 279 -13.44 -16.96 9.35
N ARG A 280 -12.61 -17.86 8.80
CA ARG A 280 -12.07 -19.04 9.50
C ARG A 280 -10.57 -19.11 9.30
N SER A 281 -9.85 -19.48 10.36
CA SER A 281 -8.40 -19.67 10.31
C SER A 281 -7.99 -20.79 11.25
N LEU A 282 -7.30 -21.80 10.72
CA LEU A 282 -6.72 -22.88 11.50
C LEU A 282 -5.61 -22.37 12.41
N LEU A 283 -4.82 -21.39 11.95
CA LEU A 283 -3.82 -20.75 12.79
C LEU A 283 -4.46 -19.87 13.87
N GLY A 284 -5.58 -19.21 13.56
CA GLY A 284 -6.38 -18.49 14.53
C GLY A 284 -6.90 -19.43 15.63
N GLU A 285 -7.49 -20.56 15.25
CA GLU A 285 -7.97 -21.58 16.20
C GLU A 285 -6.82 -22.15 17.07
N ALA A 286 -5.66 -22.39 16.47
CA ALA A 286 -4.47 -22.82 17.21
C ALA A 286 -3.97 -21.75 18.18
N LEU A 287 -3.93 -20.48 17.77
CA LEU A 287 -3.58 -19.35 18.63
C LEU A 287 -4.55 -19.23 19.81
N ASP A 288 -5.85 -19.34 19.57
CA ASP A 288 -6.87 -19.22 20.61
C ASP A 288 -6.80 -20.41 21.60
N THR A 289 -6.48 -21.59 21.09
CA THR A 289 -6.36 -22.82 21.91
C THR A 289 -5.09 -22.84 22.75
N TRP A 290 -3.94 -22.46 22.18
CA TRP A 290 -2.65 -22.52 22.87
C TRP A 290 -2.35 -21.26 23.68
N GLY A 291 -2.98 -20.14 23.33
CA GLY A 291 -2.65 -18.82 23.83
C GLY A 291 -1.41 -18.23 23.15
N PRO A 292 -1.26 -16.89 23.17
CA PRO A 292 -0.22 -16.21 22.38
C PRO A 292 1.21 -16.62 22.66
N ARG A 293 1.58 -16.81 23.94
CA ARG A 293 2.95 -17.17 24.32
C ARG A 293 3.37 -18.52 23.77
N GLU A 294 2.51 -19.52 23.90
CA GLU A 294 2.81 -20.88 23.43
C GLU A 294 2.76 -20.95 21.90
N PHE A 295 1.84 -20.22 21.27
CA PHE A 295 1.78 -20.13 19.82
C PHE A 295 3.04 -19.52 19.23
N VAL A 296 3.50 -18.37 19.74
CA VAL A 296 4.75 -17.72 19.31
C VAL A 296 5.93 -18.64 19.55
N ARG A 297 6.04 -19.28 20.72
CA ARG A 297 7.11 -20.24 21.04
C ARG A 297 7.19 -21.36 19.99
N ARG A 298 6.06 -21.96 19.62
CA ARG A 298 6.00 -23.02 18.60
C ARG A 298 6.37 -22.52 17.21
N LEU A 299 5.92 -21.33 16.83
CA LEU A 299 6.34 -20.71 15.57
C LEU A 299 7.86 -20.52 15.53
N SER A 300 8.46 -20.06 16.64
CA SER A 300 9.91 -19.88 16.76
C SER A 300 10.73 -21.17 16.69
N GLU A 301 10.13 -22.33 16.98
CA GLU A 301 10.79 -23.64 16.79
C GLU A 301 10.82 -24.08 15.32
N MET A 302 10.01 -23.47 14.46
CA MET A 302 9.80 -23.90 13.08
C MET A 302 10.35 -22.91 12.05
N SER A 303 10.81 -21.73 12.46
CA SER A 303 11.20 -20.63 11.57
C SER A 303 12.25 -19.74 12.21
N ASP A 304 13.09 -19.12 11.39
CA ASP A 304 14.09 -18.14 11.81
C ASP A 304 13.54 -16.70 11.74
N ALA A 305 12.46 -16.48 10.99
CA ALA A 305 11.69 -15.23 10.98
C ALA A 305 10.22 -15.47 10.59
N VAL A 306 9.35 -14.51 10.92
CA VAL A 306 7.94 -14.52 10.54
C VAL A 306 7.50 -13.16 10.00
N VAL A 307 6.77 -13.17 8.88
CA VAL A 307 5.93 -12.04 8.45
C VAL A 307 4.46 -12.45 8.55
N TRP A 308 3.66 -11.63 9.22
CA TRP A 308 2.30 -12.03 9.60
C TRP A 308 1.27 -10.91 9.44
N ASP A 309 0.32 -11.14 8.53
CA ASP A 309 -0.92 -10.39 8.43
C ASP A 309 -1.92 -10.85 9.50
N THR A 310 -1.86 -10.22 10.67
CA THR A 310 -2.64 -10.59 11.88
C THR A 310 -4.14 -10.31 11.75
N ARG A 311 -4.55 -9.67 10.65
CA ARG A 311 -5.95 -9.26 10.42
C ARG A 311 -6.86 -10.44 10.20
N VAL A 312 -6.30 -11.57 9.74
CA VAL A 312 -7.05 -12.81 9.60
C VAL A 312 -7.51 -13.31 10.97
N TRP A 313 -6.60 -13.37 11.96
CA TRP A 313 -6.94 -13.76 13.33
C TRP A 313 -7.88 -12.75 14.00
N MET A 314 -7.65 -11.45 13.83
CA MET A 314 -8.56 -10.43 14.36
C MET A 314 -9.99 -10.63 13.81
N ALA A 315 -10.13 -11.01 12.55
CA ALA A 315 -11.45 -11.23 11.94
C ALA A 315 -12.11 -12.56 12.31
N THR A 316 -11.40 -13.53 12.89
CA THR A 316 -12.06 -14.69 13.51
C THR A 316 -12.77 -14.32 14.81
N HIS A 317 -12.44 -13.16 15.39
CA HIS A 317 -13.01 -12.62 16.63
C HIS A 317 -14.15 -11.62 16.40
N GLY A 318 -14.55 -11.38 15.15
CA GLY A 318 -15.59 -10.44 14.78
C GLY A 318 -15.06 -9.27 13.96
N ASP A 319 -15.53 -8.06 14.28
CA ASP A 319 -15.00 -6.85 13.68
C ASP A 319 -13.55 -6.60 14.11
N TRP A 320 -12.77 -5.98 13.24
CA TRP A 320 -11.40 -5.63 13.58
C TRP A 320 -11.35 -4.62 14.74
N PRO A 321 -10.33 -4.72 15.62
CA PRO A 321 -10.01 -3.66 16.57
C PRO A 321 -9.80 -2.31 15.87
N SER A 322 -9.82 -1.24 16.66
CA SER A 322 -9.67 0.13 16.15
C SER A 322 -8.37 0.29 15.34
N ALA A 323 -8.33 1.28 14.45
CA ALA A 323 -7.09 1.59 13.74
C ALA A 323 -5.94 1.90 14.71
N ALA A 324 -6.23 2.62 15.80
CA ALA A 324 -5.28 2.87 16.88
C ALA A 324 -4.71 1.58 17.48
N ASP A 325 -5.56 0.62 17.87
CA ASP A 325 -5.11 -0.66 18.45
C ASP A 325 -4.27 -1.46 17.45
N ARG A 326 -4.73 -1.54 16.19
CA ARG A 326 -4.03 -2.30 15.15
C ARG A 326 -2.67 -1.69 14.83
N PHE A 327 -2.58 -0.37 14.71
CA PHE A 327 -1.32 0.30 14.45
C PHE A 327 -0.38 0.26 15.65
N ALA A 328 -0.90 0.42 16.88
CA ALA A 328 -0.11 0.26 18.10
C ALA A 328 0.46 -1.16 18.21
N ALA A 329 -0.34 -2.19 17.89
CA ALA A 329 0.10 -3.58 17.87
C ALA A 329 1.21 -3.81 16.83
N ASP A 330 1.07 -3.30 15.61
CA ASP A 330 2.10 -3.42 14.56
C ASP A 330 3.41 -2.71 14.94
N LEU A 331 3.32 -1.60 15.68
CA LEU A 331 4.46 -0.84 16.19
C LEU A 331 5.07 -1.45 17.46
N GLY A 332 4.46 -2.50 18.02
CA GLY A 332 4.89 -3.09 19.29
C GLY A 332 4.62 -2.20 20.51
N TRP A 333 3.70 -1.26 20.44
CA TRP A 333 3.30 -0.39 21.55
C TRP A 333 2.16 -1.05 22.34
N ALA A 334 2.45 -2.20 22.95
CA ALA A 334 1.45 -3.01 23.65
C ALA A 334 0.68 -2.23 24.72
N GLU A 335 1.33 -1.25 25.37
CA GLU A 335 0.73 -0.37 26.36
C GLU A 335 -0.37 0.55 25.80
N GLU A 336 -0.39 0.76 24.48
CA GLU A 336 -1.39 1.58 23.77
C GLU A 336 -2.50 0.73 23.10
N VAL A 337 -2.44 -0.59 23.19
CA VAL A 337 -3.44 -1.49 22.63
C VAL A 337 -4.54 -1.76 23.66
N ASP A 338 -5.76 -1.27 23.47
CA ASP A 338 -6.87 -1.43 24.42
C ASP A 338 -7.49 -2.85 24.37
N GLU A 339 -7.49 -3.50 23.21
CA GLU A 339 -8.07 -4.84 23.04
C GLU A 339 -7.18 -5.92 23.73
N PRO A 340 -7.69 -6.64 24.76
CA PRO A 340 -6.86 -7.53 25.58
C PRO A 340 -6.18 -8.68 24.82
N GLY A 341 -6.87 -9.31 23.86
CA GLY A 341 -6.31 -10.43 23.11
C GLY A 341 -5.12 -9.98 22.25
N LEU A 342 -5.29 -8.87 21.54
CA LEU A 342 -4.29 -8.25 20.70
C LEU A 342 -3.12 -7.76 21.53
N ARG A 343 -3.36 -7.13 22.69
CA ARG A 343 -2.30 -6.73 23.62
C ARG A 343 -1.45 -7.93 24.04
N ALA A 344 -2.08 -9.02 24.47
CA ALA A 344 -1.38 -10.23 24.87
C ALA A 344 -0.58 -10.86 23.72
N LEU A 345 -1.10 -10.80 22.49
CA LEU A 345 -0.39 -11.23 21.29
C LEU A 345 0.82 -10.35 20.99
N THR A 346 0.66 -9.02 21.02
CA THR A 346 1.76 -8.07 20.82
C THR A 346 2.86 -8.28 21.86
N GLU A 347 2.52 -8.46 23.13
CA GLU A 347 3.50 -8.77 24.19
C GLU A 347 4.24 -10.08 23.93
N ALA A 348 3.54 -11.14 23.50
CA ALA A 348 4.17 -12.42 23.18
C ALA A 348 5.14 -12.31 22.00
N ILE A 349 4.77 -11.53 20.97
CA ILE A 349 5.60 -11.25 19.79
C ILE A 349 6.87 -10.48 20.18
N LEU A 350 6.75 -9.46 21.04
CA LEU A 350 7.90 -8.67 21.50
C LEU A 350 8.92 -9.50 22.31
N GLN A 351 8.47 -10.60 22.91
CA GLN A 351 9.32 -11.52 23.67
C GLN A 351 9.80 -12.72 22.83
N ALA A 352 9.49 -12.75 21.53
CA ALA A 352 9.91 -13.83 20.65
C ALA A 352 11.45 -13.85 20.49
N PRO A 353 12.07 -15.04 20.42
CA PRO A 353 13.51 -15.16 20.19
C PRO A 353 13.91 -14.94 18.71
N ILE A 354 12.95 -14.76 17.81
CA ILE A 354 13.13 -14.54 16.38
C ILE A 354 12.42 -13.25 15.94
N PRO A 355 12.85 -12.59 14.85
CA PRO A 355 12.11 -11.45 14.30
C PRO A 355 10.73 -11.89 13.79
N ILE A 356 9.70 -11.24 14.33
CA ILE A 356 8.31 -11.38 13.87
C ILE A 356 7.79 -9.99 13.52
N LEU A 357 7.53 -9.76 12.23
CA LEU A 357 6.91 -8.52 11.75
C LEU A 357 5.42 -8.75 11.51
N THR A 358 4.59 -7.99 12.20
CA THR A 358 3.13 -8.05 12.08
C THR A 358 2.57 -6.80 11.42
N GLY A 359 1.53 -6.98 10.61
CA GLY A 359 0.93 -5.88 9.87
C GLY A 359 -0.40 -6.27 9.22
N GLY A 360 -0.81 -5.46 8.25
CA GLY A 360 -1.96 -5.72 7.37
C GLY A 360 -1.61 -6.59 6.17
N HIS A 361 -2.43 -6.50 5.12
CA HIS A 361 -2.23 -7.28 3.90
C HIS A 361 -0.86 -7.02 3.26
N GLY A 362 -0.36 -5.78 3.29
CA GLY A 362 0.89 -5.39 2.64
C GLY A 362 2.13 -6.11 3.18
N VAL A 363 2.14 -6.51 4.46
CA VAL A 363 3.23 -7.28 5.09
C VAL A 363 3.46 -8.66 4.46
N VAL A 364 2.44 -9.18 3.75
CA VAL A 364 2.49 -10.44 2.99
C VAL A 364 2.10 -10.25 1.52
N SER A 365 2.20 -9.02 1.01
CA SER A 365 1.89 -8.71 -0.38
C SER A 365 2.78 -7.59 -0.95
N GLY A 366 2.22 -6.44 -1.32
CA GLY A 366 2.91 -5.38 -2.06
C GLY A 366 4.16 -4.84 -1.35
N SER A 367 4.03 -4.48 -0.07
CA SER A 367 5.13 -3.96 0.74
C SER A 367 6.22 -4.99 0.96
N ALA A 368 5.86 -6.28 1.08
CA ALA A 368 6.83 -7.37 1.17
C ALA A 368 7.67 -7.53 -0.12
N LEU A 369 7.15 -7.13 -1.29
CA LEU A 369 7.96 -7.08 -2.51
C LEU A 369 9.10 -6.08 -2.37
N ALA A 370 8.88 -4.94 -1.71
CA ALA A 370 9.91 -3.91 -1.50
C ALA A 370 11.11 -4.46 -0.71
N LEU A 371 10.82 -5.25 0.33
CA LEU A 371 11.86 -5.92 1.12
C LEU A 371 12.73 -6.84 0.25
N LEU A 372 12.12 -7.61 -0.65
CA LEU A 372 12.81 -8.56 -1.51
C LEU A 372 13.54 -7.88 -2.68
N GLU A 373 12.99 -6.78 -3.19
CA GLU A 373 13.61 -5.96 -4.23
C GLU A 373 14.83 -5.18 -3.68
N ALA A 374 14.89 -4.93 -2.37
CA ALA A 374 16.05 -4.34 -1.70
C ALA A 374 17.23 -5.32 -1.56
N LEU A 375 17.03 -6.63 -1.75
CA LEU A 375 18.11 -7.61 -1.72
C LEU A 375 19.00 -7.47 -2.96
N PRO A 376 20.33 -7.67 -2.82
CA PRO A 376 21.21 -7.76 -3.98
C PRO A 376 20.72 -8.83 -4.95
N GLU A 377 20.90 -8.62 -6.26
CA GLU A 377 20.58 -9.67 -7.24
C GLU A 377 21.44 -10.91 -6.96
N SER A 378 20.81 -12.08 -6.91
CA SER A 378 21.47 -13.36 -6.66
C SER A 378 22.50 -13.61 -7.76
N GLY A 379 23.78 -13.36 -7.49
CA GLY A 379 24.90 -13.54 -8.43
C GLY A 379 25.80 -12.33 -8.67
N SER A 380 25.54 -11.16 -8.08
CA SER A 380 26.54 -10.08 -8.06
C SER A 380 27.64 -10.43 -7.04
N PRO A 381 28.92 -10.59 -7.44
CA PRO A 381 29.98 -10.71 -6.47
C PRO A 381 30.03 -9.44 -5.63
N THR A 382 29.98 -9.59 -4.31
CA THR A 382 30.34 -8.53 -3.37
C THR A 382 31.72 -8.01 -3.75
N THR A 383 31.79 -6.77 -4.23
CA THR A 383 33.05 -6.04 -4.44
C THR A 383 33.67 -5.60 -3.14
#